data_AF-A0A929JSB8-F1
#
_entry.id   AF-A0A929JSB8-F1
#
_cell.length_a   1.000
_cell.length_b   1.000
_cell.length_c   1.000
_cell.angle_alpha   90.00
_cell.angle_beta   90.00
_cell.angle_gamma   90.00
#
_symmetry.space_group_name_H-M   'P 1'
#
loop_
_entity.id
_entity.type
_entity.pdbx_description
1 polymer ?
#
loop_
_entity_poly.entity_id
_entity_poly.type
_entity_poly.pdbx_seq_one_letter_code
_entity_poly.pdbx_strand_id
1 'polypeptide(L)'
;MQIQWQEGSGESVEIGYLNPNGQQCCGHCGVPGTDHGQYAYKTECTICGYVYGTNGSDMHERRCPECQEGAAGIKYWRIPNS
;
A
#
# COMPACT_ATOMS: atom_id res chain seq x y z
N MET A 1 -11.56 12.95 -12.64
CA MET A 1 -11.95 11.76 -11.85
C MET A 1 -11.13 11.75 -10.57
N GLN A 2 -11.78 11.81 -9.40
CA GLN A 2 -11.10 11.60 -8.12
C GLN A 2 -10.80 10.10 -7.98
N ILE A 3 -9.59 9.74 -7.53
CA ILE A 3 -9.30 8.35 -7.16
C ILE A 3 -10.03 8.10 -5.84
N GLN A 4 -10.96 7.16 -5.84
CA GLN A 4 -11.60 6.67 -4.62
C GLN A 4 -10.77 5.52 -4.07
N TRP A 5 -10.15 5.75 -2.91
CA TRP A 5 -9.43 4.73 -2.15
C TRP A 5 -10.44 3.85 -1.40
N GLN A 6 -10.21 2.55 -1.45
CA GLN A 6 -11.01 1.51 -0.81
C GLN A 6 -10.17 0.80 0.26
N GLU A 7 -10.81 0.42 1.36
CA GLU A 7 -10.22 -0.46 2.36
C GLU A 7 -10.28 -1.93 1.92
N GLY A 8 -9.37 -2.74 2.45
CA GLY A 8 -9.47 -4.19 2.33
C GLY A 8 -10.35 -4.79 3.43
N SER A 9 -10.66 -6.09 3.31
CA SER A 9 -11.52 -6.80 4.27
C SER A 9 -10.80 -7.33 5.51
N GLY A 10 -9.51 -7.07 5.68
CA GLY A 10 -8.71 -7.52 6.82
C GLY A 10 -8.10 -6.36 7.59
N GLU A 11 -7.89 -6.53 8.90
CA GLU A 11 -7.41 -5.46 9.81
C GLU A 11 -6.12 -4.79 9.31
N SER A 12 -5.18 -5.57 8.77
CA SER A 12 -3.90 -5.04 8.26
C SER A 12 -4.02 -4.25 6.96
N VAL A 13 -5.20 -4.21 6.34
CA VAL A 13 -5.45 -3.50 5.07
C VAL A 13 -6.62 -2.52 5.16
N GLU A 14 -7.09 -2.23 6.37
CA GLU A 14 -7.98 -1.11 6.65
C GLU A 14 -7.26 0.23 6.43
N ILE A 15 -8.00 1.24 5.97
CA ILE A 15 -7.43 2.58 5.79
C ILE A 15 -7.05 3.14 7.16
N GLY A 16 -5.79 3.55 7.31
CA GLY A 16 -5.25 4.05 8.57
C GLY A 16 -4.53 2.99 9.41
N TYR A 17 -4.57 1.70 9.02
CA TYR A 17 -3.75 0.69 9.66
C TYR A 17 -2.27 1.09 9.60
N LEU A 18 -1.62 1.14 10.75
CA LEU A 18 -0.21 1.46 10.91
C LEU A 18 0.52 0.22 11.45
N ASN A 19 1.45 -0.30 10.65
CA ASN A 19 2.23 -1.45 11.10
C ASN A 19 3.37 -1.04 12.08
N PRO A 20 4.00 -1.99 12.79
CA PRO A 20 5.08 -1.69 13.75
C PRO A 20 6.31 -1.00 13.16
N ASN A 21 6.52 -1.06 11.84
CA ASN A 21 7.62 -0.42 11.14
C ASN A 21 7.30 1.02 10.68
N GLY A 22 6.11 1.53 10.98
CA GLY A 22 5.70 2.90 10.64
C GLY A 22 5.18 3.03 9.20
N GLN A 23 4.54 2.00 8.65
CA GLN A 23 3.91 2.05 7.33
C GLN A 23 2.40 2.09 7.48
N GLN A 24 1.80 3.17 6.98
CA GLN A 24 0.38 3.39 7.02
C GLN A 24 -0.29 2.93 5.72
N CYS A 25 -1.33 2.12 5.84
CA CYS A 25 -2.21 1.77 4.73
C CYS A 25 -3.12 2.97 4.37
N CYS A 26 -3.09 3.41 3.12
CA CYS A 26 -3.93 4.48 2.59
C CYS A 26 -5.04 3.97 1.65
N GLY A 27 -5.26 2.65 1.60
CA GLY A 27 -6.25 1.99 0.74
C GLY A 27 -5.74 1.62 -0.65
N HIS A 28 -6.59 0.94 -1.43
CA HIS A 28 -6.31 0.53 -2.81
C HIS A 28 -7.32 1.16 -3.79
N CYS A 29 -6.97 1.22 -5.08
CA CYS A 29 -7.89 1.69 -6.13
C CYS A 29 -8.29 0.57 -7.11
N GLY A 30 -8.31 -0.68 -6.61
CA GLY A 30 -8.61 -1.88 -7.40
C GLY A 30 -7.53 -2.25 -8.43
N VAL A 31 -6.27 -1.89 -8.17
CA VAL A 31 -5.12 -2.37 -8.96
C VAL A 31 -4.71 -3.74 -8.41
N PRO A 32 -4.57 -4.78 -9.26
CA PRO A 32 -4.07 -6.08 -8.82
C PRO A 32 -2.66 -5.96 -8.25
N GLY A 33 -2.41 -6.63 -7.12
CA GLY A 33 -1.08 -6.87 -6.59
C GLY A 33 -0.32 -7.91 -7.40
N THR A 34 0.89 -8.23 -6.95
CA THR A 34 1.68 -9.34 -7.51
C THR A 34 1.28 -10.68 -6.91
N ASP A 35 0.67 -10.65 -5.72
CA ASP A 35 0.25 -11.84 -5.00
C ASP A 35 -1.15 -12.28 -5.44
N HIS A 36 -1.37 -13.60 -5.45
CA HIS A 36 -2.62 -14.18 -5.97
C HIS A 36 -3.85 -13.65 -5.21
N GLY A 37 -4.74 -12.97 -5.95
CA GLY A 37 -5.99 -12.42 -5.42
C GLY A 37 -5.82 -11.17 -4.54
N GLN A 38 -4.62 -10.61 -4.42
CA GLN A 38 -4.38 -9.41 -3.63
C GLN A 38 -4.51 -8.13 -4.46
N TYR A 39 -4.81 -7.01 -3.79
CA TYR A 39 -4.71 -5.67 -4.35
C TYR A 39 -3.38 -5.02 -3.98
N ALA A 40 -2.96 -4.06 -4.79
CA ALA A 40 -1.88 -3.13 -4.48
C ALA A 40 -2.43 -1.93 -3.70
N TYR A 41 -2.01 -1.79 -2.45
CA TYR A 41 -2.38 -0.69 -1.56
C TYR A 41 -1.37 0.44 -1.67
N LYS A 42 -1.85 1.69 -1.60
CA LYS A 42 -1.03 2.85 -1.33
C LYS A 42 -0.54 2.75 0.12
N THR A 43 0.77 2.79 0.31
CA THR A 43 1.42 2.81 1.61
C THR A 43 2.21 4.11 1.76
N GLU A 44 2.11 4.74 2.92
CA GLU A 44 2.92 5.89 3.30
C GLU A 44 3.81 5.53 4.48
N CYS A 45 5.12 5.78 4.36
CA CYS A 45 6.02 5.68 5.50
C CYS A 45 5.87 6.93 6.37
N THR A 46 5.45 6.76 7.63
CA THR A 46 5.27 7.87 8.57
C THR A 46 6.60 8.39 9.15
N ILE A 47 7.73 7.74 8.82
CA ILE A 47 9.08 8.14 9.26
C ILE A 47 9.73 9.09 8.25
N CYS A 48 9.76 8.72 6.96
CA CYS A 48 10.42 9.52 5.92
C CYS A 48 9.46 10.15 4.90
N GLY A 49 8.18 9.81 4.92
CA GLY A 49 7.17 10.32 3.98
C GLY A 49 7.15 9.62 2.61
N TYR A 50 7.99 8.61 2.38
CA TYR A 50 8.00 7.90 1.09
C TYR A 50 6.68 7.15 0.86
N VAL A 51 6.11 7.31 -0.34
CA VAL A 51 4.84 6.71 -0.74
C VAL A 51 5.06 5.69 -1.84
N TYR A 52 4.50 4.50 -1.67
CA TYR A 52 4.76 3.36 -2.56
C TYR A 52 3.63 2.33 -2.49
N GLY A 53 3.65 1.33 -3.38
CA GLY A 53 2.67 0.25 -3.38
C GLY A 53 3.13 -0.97 -2.58
N THR A 54 2.18 -1.64 -1.92
CA THR A 54 2.40 -2.86 -1.12
C THR A 54 1.27 -3.87 -1.38
N ASN A 55 1.55 -5.18 -1.43
CA ASN A 55 0.48 -6.18 -1.46
C ASN A 55 -0.25 -6.23 -0.11
N GLY A 56 -1.54 -6.54 -0.12
CA GLY A 56 -2.30 -6.69 1.13
C GLY A 56 -1.70 -7.73 2.10
N SER A 57 -1.16 -8.83 1.56
CA SER A 57 -0.44 -9.88 2.29
C SER A 57 0.76 -9.37 3.09
N ASP A 58 1.48 -8.38 2.56
CA ASP A 58 2.74 -7.88 3.12
C ASP A 58 2.54 -6.76 4.15
N MET A 59 1.35 -6.15 4.22
CA MET A 59 1.15 -4.86 4.91
C MET A 59 1.54 -4.90 6.40
N HIS A 60 1.23 -6.01 7.08
CA HIS A 60 1.44 -6.17 8.52
C HIS A 60 2.90 -6.12 8.96
N GLU A 61 3.84 -6.46 8.07
CA GLU A 61 5.28 -6.49 8.37
C GLU A 61 6.13 -5.66 7.38
N ARG A 62 5.47 -4.94 6.46
CA ARG A 62 6.13 -4.12 5.45
C ARG A 62 7.17 -3.20 6.08
N ARG A 63 8.30 -3.00 5.40
CA ARG A 63 9.34 -2.00 5.71
C ARG A 63 9.43 -0.96 4.60
N CYS A 64 9.84 0.26 4.92
CA CYS A 64 10.05 1.34 3.96
C CYS A 64 11.24 1.05 3.02
N PRO A 65 11.05 1.11 1.69
CA PRO A 65 12.15 0.95 0.73
C PRO A 65 13.22 2.05 0.84
N GLU A 66 12.82 3.26 1.22
CA GLU A 66 13.70 4.44 1.20
C GLU A 66 14.59 4.53 2.45
N CYS A 67 14.03 4.29 3.64
CA CYS A 67 14.74 4.55 4.90
C CYS A 67 14.92 3.32 5.81
N GLN A 68 14.45 2.14 5.41
CA GLN A 68 14.51 0.91 6.21
C GLN A 68 14.99 -0.30 5.39
N GLU A 69 15.52 -0.06 4.19
CA GLU A 69 16.02 -1.12 3.28
C GLU A 69 14.94 -2.17 2.95
N GLY A 70 13.67 -1.74 2.91
CA GLY A 70 12.54 -2.58 2.52
C GLY A 70 12.57 -2.94 1.03
N ALA A 71 11.86 -4.01 0.64
CA ALA A 71 11.74 -4.38 -0.76
C ALA A 71 11.01 -3.28 -1.56
N ALA A 72 11.36 -3.08 -2.82
CA ALA A 72 10.78 -2.04 -3.68
C ALA A 72 9.24 -2.06 -3.72
N GLY A 73 8.63 -0.90 -3.96
CA GLY A 73 7.19 -0.79 -4.09
C GLY A 73 6.65 -1.32 -5.43
N ILE A 74 5.37 -1.69 -5.45
CA ILE A 74 4.65 -2.07 -6.66
C ILE A 74 3.77 -0.93 -7.18
N LYS A 75 3.29 -1.04 -8.43
CA LYS A 75 2.35 -0.07 -9.00
C LYS A 75 0.98 -0.18 -8.30
N TYR A 76 0.48 0.93 -7.74
CA TYR A 76 -0.78 0.96 -6.98
C TYR A 76 -1.80 1.98 -7.52
N TRP A 77 -1.50 2.67 -8.62
CA TRP A 77 -2.38 3.64 -9.27
C TRP A 77 -2.82 3.18 -10.66
N ARG A 78 -4.02 3.62 -11.06
CA ARG A 78 -4.49 3.52 -12.45
C ARG A 78 -4.04 4.76 -13.21
N ILE A 79 -3.62 4.57 -14.46
CA ILE A 79 -3.55 5.67 -15.43
C ILE A 79 -4.98 5.80 -15.96
N PRO A 80 -5.67 6.94 -15.80
CA PRO A 80 -6.95 7.14 -16.49
C PRO A 80 -6.68 6.97 -17.98
N ASN A 81 -7.44 6.12 -18.66
CA ASN A 81 -7.35 6.01 -20.11
C ASN A 81 -7.49 7.43 -20.70
N SER A 82 -6.49 7.81 -21.50
CA SER A 82 -6.42 9.06 -22.26
C SER A 82 -7.62 9.27 -23.16
#